data_AF-A0AAD2FUV2-F1
#
_entry.id   AF-A0AAD2FUV2-F1
#
_cell.length_a   1.000
_cell.length_b   1.000
_cell.length_c   1.000
_cell.angle_alpha   90.00
_cell.angle_beta   90.00
_cell.angle_gamma   90.00
#
_symmetry.space_group_name_H-M   'P 1'
#
loop_
_entity.id
_entity.type
_entity.pdbx_description
1 polymer ?
#
loop_
_entity_poly.entity_id
_entity_poly.type
_entity_poly.pdbx_seq_one_letter_code
_entity_poly.pdbx_strand_id
1 'polypeptide(L)'
;MSEVQSNKRPLFSRIKGIWRNRIDEDMEKDIDELDNSHRSSRHTVNLDEISSTASKITSQDFLDTSSERKSHNENGGNDDIISPPIRIEEDEVLVAEPYGTVCTQESLVEPRIPQSGRHVHFSTVRVREFPISMGDNPGSSRGGVPITIGWETMEENIYNVDVFQCRAKACNLHQFRMAPVDRVLMLKRQGYSGQEIREGTSQVDQFRKQRRRTIRTLHFSGLHEFLERLQRSIANATIHKSRKRKEREFLRQYKSKSPSTSFEAARSTFRAPAKLKDSIVISGGKNVYLD
;
A
#
# COMPACT_ATOMS: atom_id res chain seq x y z
N MET A 1 -48.43 -52.20 -3.45
CA MET A 1 -48.52 -50.82 -2.94
C MET A 1 -47.12 -50.23 -2.92
N SER A 2 -46.78 -49.47 -3.96
CA SER A 2 -45.44 -48.93 -4.20
C SER A 2 -45.47 -47.41 -4.00
N GLU A 3 -44.74 -46.94 -2.99
CA GLU A 3 -44.72 -45.55 -2.52
C GLU A 3 -43.75 -44.71 -3.36
N VAL A 4 -44.30 -43.75 -4.10
CA VAL A 4 -43.57 -42.84 -4.98
C VAL A 4 -42.97 -41.70 -4.14
N GLN A 5 -41.66 -41.77 -3.87
CA GLN A 5 -40.95 -40.67 -3.22
C GLN A 5 -40.65 -39.52 -4.21
N SER A 6 -41.39 -38.42 -4.03
CA SER A 6 -41.23 -37.16 -4.77
C SER A 6 -39.97 -36.41 -4.32
N ASN A 7 -38.92 -36.45 -5.14
CA ASN A 7 -37.63 -35.82 -4.89
C ASN A 7 -37.63 -34.35 -5.35
N LYS A 8 -38.19 -33.44 -4.55
CA LYS A 8 -38.18 -31.99 -4.83
C LYS A 8 -36.86 -31.36 -4.38
N ARG A 9 -35.89 -31.23 -5.30
CA ARG A 9 -34.70 -30.40 -5.06
C ARG A 9 -35.05 -28.90 -5.23
N PRO A 10 -34.62 -28.01 -4.33
CA PRO A 10 -34.92 -26.58 -4.42
C PRO A 10 -34.12 -25.91 -5.55
N LEU A 11 -34.83 -25.25 -6.47
CA LEU A 11 -34.30 -24.55 -7.66
C LEU A 11 -33.38 -23.34 -7.35
N PHE A 12 -33.14 -23.00 -6.08
CA PHE A 12 -32.43 -21.78 -5.70
C PHE A 12 -30.88 -21.89 -5.68
N SER A 13 -30.30 -23.07 -5.88
CA SER A 13 -28.84 -23.23 -5.87
C SER A 13 -28.14 -22.87 -7.19
N ARG A 14 -28.88 -22.69 -8.30
CA ARG A 14 -28.29 -22.49 -9.64
C ARG A 14 -28.06 -21.02 -10.04
N ILE A 15 -28.67 -20.05 -9.34
CA ILE A 15 -28.61 -18.63 -9.72
C ILE A 15 -27.46 -17.87 -9.00
N LYS A 16 -26.99 -18.37 -7.85
CA LYS A 16 -25.93 -17.68 -7.07
C LYS A 16 -24.52 -17.77 -7.67
N GLY A 17 -24.28 -18.69 -8.60
CA GLY A 17 -22.95 -18.88 -9.21
C GLY A 17 -22.62 -17.94 -10.36
N ILE A 18 -23.62 -17.33 -11.01
CA ILE A 18 -23.42 -16.60 -12.27
C ILE A 18 -23.17 -15.09 -12.05
N TRP A 19 -23.68 -14.53 -10.94
CA TRP A 19 -23.60 -13.08 -10.70
C TRP A 19 -22.37 -12.61 -9.92
N ARG A 20 -21.60 -13.52 -9.29
CA ARG A 20 -20.37 -13.13 -8.59
C ARG A 20 -19.16 -12.99 -9.52
N ASN A 21 -19.07 -13.82 -10.56
CA ASN A 21 -17.87 -13.81 -11.41
C ASN A 21 -17.92 -12.74 -12.51
N ARG A 22 -19.10 -12.25 -12.89
CA ARG A 22 -19.24 -11.31 -14.02
C ARG A 22 -19.04 -9.84 -13.65
N ILE A 23 -19.27 -9.47 -12.38
CA ILE A 23 -19.10 -8.08 -11.92
C ILE A 23 -17.62 -7.76 -11.65
N ASP A 24 -16.84 -8.76 -11.24
CA ASP A 24 -15.41 -8.56 -10.95
C ASP A 24 -14.57 -8.43 -12.23
N GLU A 25 -14.92 -9.11 -13.33
CA GLU A 25 -14.16 -9.03 -14.60
C GLU A 25 -14.38 -7.73 -15.39
N ASP A 26 -15.61 -7.20 -15.42
CA ASP A 26 -15.92 -5.98 -16.18
C ASP A 26 -15.42 -4.72 -15.44
N MET A 27 -15.42 -4.71 -14.09
CA MET A 27 -14.83 -3.59 -13.34
C MET A 27 -13.30 -3.55 -13.42
N GLU A 28 -12.63 -4.68 -13.65
CA GLU A 28 -11.16 -4.72 -13.70
C GLU A 28 -10.61 -4.14 -15.02
N LYS A 29 -11.36 -4.24 -16.13
CA LYS A 29 -10.97 -3.66 -17.43
C LYS A 29 -11.00 -2.12 -17.44
N ASP A 30 -12.02 -1.52 -16.84
CA ASP A 30 -12.14 -0.05 -16.77
C ASP A 30 -11.03 0.58 -15.90
N ILE A 31 -10.47 -0.18 -14.95
CA ILE A 31 -9.40 0.29 -14.05
C ILE A 31 -8.05 0.37 -14.75
N ASP A 32 -7.70 -0.63 -15.57
CA ASP A 32 -6.44 -0.63 -16.32
C ASP A 32 -6.49 0.40 -17.47
N GLU A 33 -7.67 0.68 -18.03
CA GLU A 33 -7.85 1.71 -19.07
C GLU A 33 -7.69 3.14 -18.52
N LEU A 34 -8.16 3.42 -17.29
CA LEU A 34 -7.95 4.70 -16.60
C LEU A 34 -6.49 4.93 -16.15
N ASP A 35 -5.79 3.88 -15.69
CA ASP A 35 -4.36 3.98 -15.35
C ASP A 35 -3.49 4.08 -16.64
N ASN A 36 -3.87 3.45 -17.76
CA ASN A 36 -3.20 3.61 -19.07
C ASN A 36 -3.43 4.98 -19.71
N SER A 37 -4.65 5.55 -19.58
CA SER A 37 -4.98 6.91 -20.03
C SER A 37 -4.03 7.96 -19.42
N HIS A 38 -3.69 7.82 -18.13
CA HIS A 38 -2.76 8.74 -17.46
C HIS A 38 -1.29 8.44 -17.74
N ARG A 39 -0.96 7.23 -18.20
CA ARG A 39 0.40 6.85 -18.62
C ARG A 39 0.72 7.35 -20.03
N SER A 40 -0.29 7.43 -20.91
CA SER A 40 -0.17 7.93 -22.30
C SER A 40 0.13 9.44 -22.38
N SER A 41 -0.14 10.22 -21.33
CA SER A 41 0.14 11.66 -21.30
C SER A 41 1.53 12.04 -20.78
N ARG A 42 2.33 11.07 -20.31
CA ARG A 42 3.77 11.30 -20.07
C ARG A 42 4.51 10.97 -21.34
N HIS A 43 5.06 11.99 -22.00
CA HIS A 43 6.04 11.85 -23.08
C HIS A 43 7.00 10.70 -22.76
N THR A 44 6.79 9.57 -23.44
CA THR A 44 7.85 8.62 -23.68
C THR A 44 8.88 9.36 -24.50
N VAL A 45 10.06 9.56 -23.96
CA VAL A 45 11.23 9.89 -24.78
C VAL A 45 11.31 8.76 -25.81
N ASN A 46 11.07 9.10 -27.07
CA ASN A 46 10.90 8.15 -28.16
C ASN A 46 12.27 7.55 -28.50
N LEU A 47 12.62 6.43 -27.85
CA LEU A 47 13.90 5.75 -28.07
C LEU A 47 14.01 5.17 -29.50
N ASP A 48 12.90 5.09 -30.24
CA ASP A 48 12.88 4.64 -31.64
C ASP A 48 13.29 5.74 -32.64
N GLU A 49 13.31 7.01 -32.23
CA GLU A 49 13.71 8.12 -33.11
C GLU A 49 15.23 8.19 -33.32
N ILE A 50 16.02 7.59 -32.41
CA ILE A 50 17.48 7.46 -32.53
C ILE A 50 17.88 6.35 -33.51
N SER A 51 16.98 5.41 -33.82
CA SER A 51 17.27 4.33 -34.79
C SER A 51 16.98 4.73 -36.24
N SER A 52 16.29 5.86 -36.48
CA SER A 52 15.83 6.25 -37.83
C SER A 52 16.88 7.00 -38.68
N THR A 53 18.02 7.40 -38.10
CA THR A 53 19.10 8.09 -38.82
C THR A 53 20.16 7.15 -39.41
N ALA A 54 20.06 5.84 -39.20
CA ALA A 54 21.02 4.85 -39.71
C ALA A 54 20.58 4.12 -41.00
N SER A 55 19.34 4.30 -41.47
CA SER A 55 18.77 3.49 -42.57
C SER A 55 18.52 4.26 -43.87
N LYS A 56 19.40 5.21 -44.20
CA LYS A 56 19.45 5.85 -45.53
C LYS A 56 20.64 5.31 -46.33
N ILE A 57 20.60 4.03 -46.67
CA ILE A 57 21.27 3.44 -47.84
C ILE A 57 20.52 2.13 -48.12
N THR A 58 20.17 1.92 -49.39
CA THR A 58 19.52 0.73 -49.98
C THR A 58 18.00 0.82 -50.11
N SER A 59 17.56 1.64 -51.06
CA SER A 59 16.37 1.35 -51.84
C SER A 59 16.83 0.82 -53.20
N GLN A 60 16.55 -0.44 -53.53
CA GLN A 60 16.07 -0.80 -54.86
C GLN A 60 15.47 -2.21 -54.89
N ASP A 61 14.20 -2.24 -55.29
CA ASP A 61 13.49 -3.28 -56.03
C ASP A 61 13.25 -4.64 -55.34
N PHE A 62 12.01 -4.87 -54.88
CA PHE A 62 11.27 -6.07 -55.29
C PHE A 62 9.75 -5.96 -55.01
N LEU A 63 8.95 -6.33 -56.01
CA LEU A 63 7.49 -6.31 -56.04
C LEU A 63 6.85 -7.50 -55.31
N ASP A 64 5.66 -7.24 -54.77
CA ASP A 64 4.47 -8.11 -54.61
C ASP A 64 4.66 -9.63 -54.44
N THR A 65 4.25 -10.17 -53.29
CA THR A 65 3.42 -11.39 -53.27
C THR A 65 2.68 -11.56 -51.94
N SER A 66 1.36 -11.65 -52.03
CA SER A 66 0.46 -12.13 -51.00
C SER A 66 0.45 -13.67 -51.00
N SER A 67 0.60 -14.32 -49.84
CA SER A 67 -0.11 -15.56 -49.47
C SER A 67 0.35 -16.12 -48.12
N GLU A 68 -0.61 -16.75 -47.45
CA GLU A 68 -0.53 -17.59 -46.25
C GLU A 68 0.78 -18.35 -46.04
N ARG A 69 1.26 -18.43 -44.78
CA ARG A 69 1.74 -19.70 -44.20
C ARG A 69 1.89 -19.72 -42.69
N LYS A 70 1.47 -20.87 -42.16
CA LYS A 70 1.65 -21.47 -40.85
C LYS A 70 3.12 -21.57 -40.38
N SER A 71 3.24 -21.53 -39.05
CA SER A 71 4.05 -22.40 -38.16
C SER A 71 5.58 -22.42 -38.27
N HIS A 72 6.16 -22.50 -37.06
CA HIS A 72 7.53 -22.85 -36.69
C HIS A 72 8.60 -21.77 -36.91
N ASN A 73 9.16 -21.31 -35.79
CA ASN A 73 10.53 -20.87 -35.78
C ASN A 73 11.20 -21.35 -34.48
N GLU A 74 11.86 -22.51 -34.57
CA GLU A 74 12.99 -22.86 -33.72
C GLU A 74 14.27 -22.38 -34.41
N ASN A 75 15.24 -21.99 -33.58
CA ASN A 75 16.66 -21.78 -33.87
C ASN A 75 17.09 -20.50 -34.59
N GLY A 76 18.09 -19.85 -33.98
CA GLY A 76 19.24 -19.36 -34.72
C GLY A 76 19.73 -17.98 -34.30
N GLY A 77 20.99 -17.93 -33.84
CA GLY A 77 21.82 -16.74 -33.99
C GLY A 77 21.92 -15.83 -32.76
N ASN A 78 22.74 -16.22 -31.78
CA ASN A 78 23.43 -15.22 -30.97
C ASN A 78 24.53 -14.62 -31.84
N ASP A 79 24.17 -13.61 -32.64
CA ASP A 79 25.16 -12.76 -33.29
C ASP A 79 25.77 -11.88 -32.19
N ASP A 80 27.09 -11.98 -32.08
CA ASP A 80 27.94 -11.11 -31.29
C ASP A 80 27.74 -9.66 -31.75
N ILE A 81 26.80 -8.96 -31.10
CA ILE A 81 26.67 -7.51 -31.19
C ILE A 81 27.88 -6.93 -30.45
N ILE A 82 28.99 -6.84 -31.19
CA ILE A 82 30.14 -6.00 -30.87
C ILE A 82 29.58 -4.57 -30.77
N SER A 83 29.25 -4.18 -29.55
CA SER A 83 28.81 -2.83 -29.25
C SER A 83 29.90 -1.87 -29.73
N PRO A 84 29.55 -0.83 -30.49
CA PRO A 84 30.54 0.14 -30.92
C PRO A 84 31.24 0.72 -29.67
N PRO A 85 32.56 0.94 -29.73
CA PRO A 85 33.28 1.54 -28.61
C PRO A 85 32.62 2.86 -28.27
N ILE A 86 32.12 2.96 -27.05
CA ILE A 86 31.58 4.18 -26.48
C ILE A 86 32.71 5.21 -26.60
N ARG A 87 32.56 6.15 -27.53
CA ARG A 87 33.33 7.39 -27.53
C ARG A 87 32.95 8.10 -26.25
N ILE A 88 33.80 7.97 -25.24
CA ILE A 88 33.83 8.88 -24.11
C ILE A 88 34.24 10.21 -24.75
N GLU A 89 33.25 11.05 -25.06
CA GLU A 89 33.55 12.46 -25.26
C GLU A 89 34.18 12.91 -23.95
N GLU A 90 35.43 13.34 -24.03
CA GLU A 90 36.16 13.98 -22.95
C GLU A 90 35.48 15.33 -22.71
N ASP A 91 34.31 15.29 -22.08
CA ASP A 91 33.67 16.47 -21.52
C ASP A 91 34.70 17.09 -20.60
N GLU A 92 35.07 18.33 -20.93
CA GLU A 92 35.94 19.17 -20.14
C GLU A 92 35.58 18.99 -18.66
N VAL A 93 36.54 18.44 -17.91
CA VAL A 93 36.49 18.39 -16.45
C VAL A 93 36.45 19.84 -16.01
N LEU A 94 35.23 20.38 -15.86
CA LEU A 94 34.95 21.55 -15.06
C LEU A 94 35.44 21.17 -13.67
N VAL A 95 36.68 21.56 -13.39
CA VAL A 95 37.32 21.51 -12.08
C VAL A 95 36.35 22.24 -11.18
N ALA A 96 35.53 21.45 -10.48
CA ALA A 96 34.59 21.97 -9.52
C ALA A 96 35.43 22.75 -8.51
N GLU A 97 35.32 24.08 -8.59
CA GLU A 97 35.88 25.02 -7.63
C GLU A 97 35.67 24.43 -6.23
N PRO A 98 36.73 24.33 -5.40
CA PRO A 98 36.67 23.61 -4.14
C PRO A 98 35.57 24.20 -3.27
N TYR A 99 34.45 23.47 -3.15
CA TYR A 99 33.37 23.76 -2.22
C TYR A 99 33.95 23.69 -0.81
N GLY A 100 34.40 24.83 -0.34
CA GLY A 100 35.11 24.95 0.92
C GLY A 100 35.28 26.40 1.27
N THR A 101 34.18 27.14 1.39
CA THR A 101 34.14 28.18 2.41
C THR A 101 34.35 27.45 3.74
N VAL A 102 35.62 27.30 4.10
CA VAL A 102 36.07 26.82 5.39
C VAL A 102 35.39 27.76 6.38
N CYS A 103 34.37 27.27 7.06
CA CYS A 103 33.86 27.93 8.25
C CYS A 103 35.01 27.80 9.25
N THR A 104 35.90 28.80 9.28
CA THR A 104 37.13 28.79 10.06
C THR A 104 36.75 28.69 11.53
N GLN A 105 36.89 27.48 12.08
CA GLN A 105 36.51 27.08 13.43
C GLN A 105 37.49 27.61 14.50
N GLU A 106 37.74 28.91 14.54
CA GLU A 106 38.59 29.49 15.59
C GLU A 106 38.01 30.73 16.28
N SER A 107 36.79 31.15 15.93
CA SER A 107 36.05 32.01 16.86
C SER A 107 35.42 31.11 17.92
N LEU A 108 36.05 31.12 19.10
CA LEU A 108 35.45 30.69 20.36
C LEU A 108 34.11 31.42 20.49
N VAL A 109 33.02 30.76 20.08
CA VAL A 109 31.67 31.28 20.27
C VAL A 109 31.48 31.33 21.77
N GLU A 110 31.61 32.53 22.35
CA GLU A 110 31.31 32.74 23.75
C GLU A 110 29.88 32.23 24.01
N PRO A 111 29.68 31.45 25.09
CA PRO A 111 28.38 30.90 25.41
C PRO A 111 27.40 32.05 25.58
N ARG A 112 26.45 32.17 24.64
CA ARG A 112 25.39 33.18 24.71
C ARG A 112 24.63 32.95 26.02
N ILE A 113 24.73 33.92 26.92
CA ILE A 113 24.02 33.91 28.20
C ILE A 113 22.52 33.75 27.87
N PRO A 114 21.86 32.70 28.37
CA PRO A 114 20.48 32.41 28.01
C PRO A 114 19.59 33.58 28.42
N GLN A 115 18.86 34.15 27.46
CA GLN A 115 17.70 34.99 27.75
C GLN A 115 16.72 34.16 28.59
N SER A 116 15.96 34.81 29.47
CA SER A 116 15.21 34.23 30.61
C SER A 116 14.03 33.31 30.27
N GLY A 117 14.15 32.47 29.23
CA GLY A 117 13.28 31.35 28.90
C GLY A 117 13.94 30.00 29.19
N ARG A 118 13.13 28.97 29.45
CA ARG A 118 13.62 27.59 29.53
C ARG A 118 13.87 27.09 28.10
N HIS A 119 15.10 27.20 27.63
CA HIS A 119 15.50 26.68 26.32
C HIS A 119 16.08 25.27 26.44
N VAL A 120 15.70 24.39 25.51
CA VAL A 120 16.31 23.06 25.36
C VAL A 120 17.23 23.10 24.16
N HIS A 121 18.51 22.81 24.39
CA HIS A 121 19.55 22.68 23.36
C HIS A 121 20.09 21.24 23.31
N PHE A 122 20.57 20.83 22.15
CA PHE A 122 21.25 19.55 21.94
C PHE A 122 22.70 19.83 21.52
N SER A 123 23.67 19.27 22.23
CA SER A 123 25.10 19.46 21.92
C SER A 123 25.60 18.48 20.85
N THR A 124 25.26 17.20 21.01
CA THR A 124 25.74 16.12 20.13
C THR A 124 24.60 15.20 19.70
N VAL A 125 24.66 14.73 18.46
CA VAL A 125 23.75 13.70 17.92
C VAL A 125 24.56 12.46 17.58
N ARG A 126 24.04 11.29 17.95
CA ARG A 126 24.58 10.00 17.54
C ARG A 126 23.79 9.50 16.34
N VAL A 127 24.46 9.24 15.23
CA VAL A 127 23.88 8.70 14.01
C VAL A 127 24.31 7.25 13.90
N ARG A 128 23.33 6.35 13.75
CA ARG A 128 23.56 4.93 13.58
C ARG A 128 23.21 4.53 12.16
N GLU A 129 24.11 3.79 11.53
CA GLU A 129 23.93 3.28 10.18
C GLU A 129 23.39 1.84 10.24
N PHE A 130 22.45 1.54 9.34
CA PHE A 130 21.77 0.26 9.25
C PHE A 130 21.82 -0.23 7.81
N PRO A 131 21.89 -1.56 7.57
CA PRO A 131 21.92 -2.09 6.22
C PRO A 131 20.61 -1.79 5.51
N ILE A 132 20.70 -1.53 4.20
CA ILE A 132 19.53 -1.32 3.35
C ILE A 132 19.04 -2.68 2.86
N SER A 133 17.74 -2.92 2.99
CA SER A 133 17.08 -4.14 2.53
C SER A 133 15.81 -3.82 1.74
N MET A 134 15.28 -4.81 1.01
CA MET A 134 13.98 -4.69 0.35
C MET A 134 12.87 -4.62 1.40
N GLY A 135 12.01 -3.62 1.30
CA GLY A 135 10.85 -3.46 2.18
C GLY A 135 9.56 -4.05 1.60
N ASP A 136 8.47 -3.92 2.35
CA ASP A 136 7.12 -4.35 1.99
C ASP A 136 6.08 -3.21 1.98
N ASN A 137 6.52 -1.96 2.26
CA ASN A 137 5.62 -0.82 2.45
C ASN A 137 4.91 -0.38 1.14
N PRO A 138 3.58 -0.55 1.02
CA PRO A 138 2.82 -0.15 -0.16
C PRO A 138 2.67 1.37 -0.31
N GLY A 139 2.92 2.13 0.76
CA GLY A 139 2.85 3.59 0.80
C GLY A 139 4.08 4.31 0.23
N SER A 140 5.11 3.56 -0.18
CA SER A 140 6.26 4.14 -0.89
C SER A 140 5.82 4.85 -2.17
N SER A 141 6.60 5.86 -2.58
CA SER A 141 6.30 6.68 -3.75
C SER A 141 6.05 5.83 -5.00
N ARG A 142 5.12 6.28 -5.87
CA ARG A 142 4.64 5.50 -7.03
C ARG A 142 5.82 4.97 -7.87
N GLY A 143 5.83 3.66 -8.10
CA GLY A 143 6.82 2.95 -8.91
C GLY A 143 8.06 2.50 -8.12
N GLY A 144 8.56 1.32 -8.45
CA GLY A 144 9.78 0.74 -7.87
C GLY A 144 9.60 0.07 -6.51
N VAL A 145 10.59 -0.74 -6.14
CA VAL A 145 10.66 -1.49 -4.89
C VAL A 145 10.86 -0.55 -3.69
N PRO A 146 10.11 -0.70 -2.59
CA PRO A 146 10.38 0.01 -1.34
C PRO A 146 11.69 -0.48 -0.73
N ILE A 147 12.43 0.44 -0.13
CA ILE A 147 13.62 0.13 0.67
C ILE A 147 13.25 0.26 2.15
N THR A 148 13.85 -0.58 2.99
CA THR A 148 13.78 -0.49 4.44
C THR A 148 15.18 -0.58 5.03
N ILE A 149 15.30 -0.20 6.30
CA ILE A 149 16.49 -0.40 7.10
C ILE A 149 16.39 -1.72 7.86
N GLY A 150 17.51 -2.43 8.00
CA GLY A 150 17.63 -3.60 8.85
C GLY A 150 17.68 -3.26 10.33
N TRP A 151 17.72 -4.29 11.18
CA TRP A 151 17.74 -4.14 12.64
C TRP A 151 19.13 -4.02 13.24
N GLU A 152 20.15 -4.55 12.56
CA GLU A 152 21.52 -4.59 13.05
C GLU A 152 22.26 -3.31 12.65
N THR A 153 22.89 -2.66 13.63
CA THR A 153 23.69 -1.45 13.40
C THR A 153 25.04 -1.83 12.79
N MET A 154 25.45 -1.13 11.73
CA MET A 154 26.75 -1.30 11.10
C MET A 154 27.80 -0.36 11.71
N GLU A 155 27.44 0.91 11.88
CA GLU A 155 28.35 1.97 12.32
C GLU A 155 27.61 2.97 13.22
N GLU A 156 28.31 3.60 14.16
CA GLU A 156 27.79 4.67 15.02
C GLU A 156 28.76 5.85 15.00
N ASN A 157 28.27 7.00 14.54
CA ASN A 157 29.02 8.24 14.41
C ASN A 157 28.45 9.33 15.33
N ILE A 158 29.32 10.15 15.92
CA ILE A 158 28.92 11.24 16.83
C ILE A 158 29.24 12.58 16.17
N TYR A 159 28.21 13.42 16.03
CA TYR A 159 28.34 14.75 15.41
C TYR A 159 27.97 15.85 16.41
N ASN A 160 28.70 16.95 16.34
CA ASN A 160 28.33 18.19 17.04
C ASN A 160 27.25 18.93 16.22
N VAL A 161 26.14 19.28 16.88
CA VAL A 161 24.97 19.88 16.23
C VAL A 161 25.27 21.27 15.69
N ASP A 162 26.06 22.06 16.41
CA ASP A 162 26.36 23.44 16.03
C ASP A 162 27.15 23.46 14.71
N VAL A 163 28.13 22.55 14.57
CA VAL A 163 28.91 22.38 13.34
C VAL A 163 28.02 21.98 12.15
N PHE A 164 27.03 21.12 12.38
CA PHE A 164 26.10 20.70 11.33
C PHE A 164 25.17 21.84 10.90
N GLN A 165 24.64 22.61 11.84
CA GLN A 165 23.74 23.73 11.55
C GLN A 165 24.42 24.83 10.73
N CYS A 166 25.71 25.10 10.98
CA CYS A 166 26.48 26.05 10.16
C CYS A 166 26.61 25.63 8.69
N ARG A 167 26.52 24.33 8.39
CA ARG A 167 26.66 23.77 7.02
C ARG A 167 25.31 23.49 6.35
N ALA A 168 24.24 23.38 7.13
CA ALA A 168 22.94 23.00 6.62
C ALA A 168 22.34 24.09 5.73
N LYS A 169 22.12 23.78 4.46
CA LYS A 169 21.27 24.58 3.56
C LYS A 169 19.82 24.21 3.81
N ALA A 170 18.90 25.17 3.68
CA ALA A 170 17.48 24.88 3.72
C ALA A 170 17.11 23.94 2.56
N CYS A 171 16.66 22.73 2.90
CA CYS A 171 16.25 21.73 1.92
C CYS A 171 14.73 21.72 1.75
N ASN A 172 14.26 21.67 0.51
CA ASN A 172 12.83 21.48 0.22
C ASN A 172 12.41 20.03 0.49
N LEU A 173 11.17 19.80 0.90
CA LEU A 173 10.61 18.44 1.12
C LEU A 173 10.81 17.50 -0.09
N HIS A 174 10.79 18.04 -1.30
CA HIS A 174 11.03 17.29 -2.53
C HIS A 174 12.46 16.74 -2.64
N GLN A 175 13.46 17.40 -2.04
CA GLN A 175 14.85 16.95 -2.05
C GLN A 175 15.06 15.72 -1.15
N PHE A 176 14.18 15.52 -0.15
CA PHE A 176 14.18 14.32 0.69
C PHE A 176 13.48 13.12 0.02
N ARG A 177 12.85 13.30 -1.15
CA ARG A 177 12.21 12.22 -1.87
C ARG A 177 13.23 11.51 -2.77
N MET A 178 13.52 10.26 -2.44
CA MET A 178 14.36 9.40 -3.26
C MET A 178 13.66 8.98 -4.56
N ALA A 179 14.36 9.07 -5.69
CA ALA A 179 13.84 8.62 -6.97
C ALA A 179 13.74 7.07 -7.01
N PRO A 180 12.83 6.50 -7.82
CA PRO A 180 12.74 5.04 -7.98
C PRO A 180 14.04 4.41 -8.50
N VAL A 181 14.77 5.11 -9.38
CA VAL A 181 16.04 4.62 -9.95
C VAL A 181 17.12 4.51 -8.87
N ASP A 182 17.22 5.51 -8.00
CA ASP A 182 18.19 5.51 -6.90
C ASP A 182 17.95 4.34 -5.94
N ARG A 183 16.68 4.02 -5.65
CA ARG A 183 16.31 2.85 -4.83
C ARG A 183 16.81 1.54 -5.44
N VAL A 184 16.62 1.36 -6.74
CA VAL A 184 17.11 0.16 -7.46
C VAL A 184 18.64 0.10 -7.44
N LEU A 185 19.31 1.24 -7.63
CA LEU A 185 20.78 1.31 -7.58
C LEU A 185 21.31 0.98 -6.18
N MET A 186 20.67 1.49 -5.13
CA MET A 186 21.03 1.17 -3.74
C MET A 186 20.91 -0.32 -3.46
N LEU A 187 19.83 -0.97 -3.89
CA LEU A 187 19.67 -2.41 -3.71
C LEU A 187 20.67 -3.22 -4.54
N LYS A 188 20.95 -2.82 -5.79
CA LYS A 188 21.99 -3.47 -6.59
C LYS A 188 23.37 -3.40 -5.93
N ARG A 189 23.70 -2.26 -5.30
CA ARG A 189 24.96 -2.10 -4.54
C ARG A 189 25.04 -3.03 -3.32
N GLN A 190 23.90 -3.39 -2.74
CA GLN A 190 23.79 -4.36 -1.65
C GLN A 190 23.77 -5.83 -2.13
N GLY A 191 23.92 -6.07 -3.43
CA GLY A 191 24.00 -7.43 -3.99
C GLY A 191 22.67 -8.05 -4.40
N TYR A 192 21.55 -7.31 -4.32
CA TYR A 192 20.25 -7.82 -4.78
C TYR A 192 20.25 -7.99 -6.30
N SER A 193 19.74 -9.14 -6.75
CA SER A 193 19.58 -9.44 -8.16
C SER A 193 18.47 -8.60 -8.79
N GLY A 194 18.56 -8.37 -10.11
CA GLY A 194 17.48 -7.71 -10.85
C GLY A 194 16.16 -8.49 -10.84
N GLN A 195 16.19 -9.80 -10.58
CA GLN A 195 14.99 -10.62 -10.43
C GLN A 195 14.30 -10.36 -9.09
N GLU A 196 15.03 -10.42 -7.98
CA GLU A 196 14.49 -10.15 -6.64
C GLU A 196 13.86 -8.75 -6.55
N ILE A 197 14.50 -7.74 -7.15
CA ILE A 197 13.97 -6.37 -7.22
C ILE A 197 12.63 -6.33 -7.97
N ARG A 198 12.51 -7.07 -9.08
CA ARG A 198 11.25 -7.17 -9.86
C ARG A 198 10.16 -7.88 -9.07
N GLU A 199 10.50 -8.96 -8.39
CA GLU A 199 9.57 -9.70 -7.54
C GLU A 199 9.08 -8.85 -6.37
N GLY A 200 9.98 -8.16 -5.66
CA GLY A 200 9.62 -7.24 -4.58
C GLY A 200 8.75 -6.08 -5.07
N THR A 201 9.03 -5.53 -6.25
CA THR A 201 8.17 -4.51 -6.87
C THR A 201 6.77 -5.07 -7.16
N SER A 202 6.68 -6.27 -7.74
CA SER A 202 5.41 -6.93 -8.07
C SER A 202 4.55 -7.19 -6.82
N GLN A 203 5.15 -7.69 -5.73
CA GLN A 203 4.44 -7.92 -4.47
C GLN A 203 3.83 -6.64 -3.91
N VAL A 204 4.61 -5.55 -3.90
CA VAL A 204 4.16 -4.25 -3.38
C VAL A 204 3.04 -3.67 -4.24
N ASP A 205 3.11 -3.86 -5.55
CA ASP A 205 2.04 -3.45 -6.46
C ASP A 205 0.76 -4.26 -6.25
N GLN A 206 0.86 -5.56 -5.93
CA GLN A 206 -0.30 -6.35 -5.52
C GLN A 206 -0.94 -5.80 -4.24
N PHE A 207 -0.14 -5.48 -3.20
CA PHE A 207 -0.67 -4.86 -1.97
C PHE A 207 -1.30 -3.49 -2.23
N ARG A 208 -0.72 -2.67 -3.11
CA ARG A 208 -1.34 -1.41 -3.54
C ARG A 208 -2.68 -1.63 -4.23
N LYS A 209 -2.78 -2.62 -5.13
CA LYS A 209 -4.05 -3.00 -5.79
C LYS A 209 -5.09 -3.44 -4.76
N GLN A 210 -4.72 -4.31 -3.82
CA GLN A 210 -5.61 -4.76 -2.73
C GLN A 210 -6.08 -3.59 -1.84
N ARG A 211 -5.17 -2.68 -1.47
CA ARG A 211 -5.52 -1.50 -0.66
C ARG A 211 -6.45 -0.56 -1.42
N ARG A 212 -6.21 -0.33 -2.71
CA ARG A 212 -7.11 0.45 -3.59
C ARG A 212 -8.51 -0.18 -3.65
N ARG A 213 -8.60 -1.51 -3.81
CA ARG A 213 -9.87 -2.24 -3.76
C ARG A 213 -10.56 -2.05 -2.42
N THR A 214 -9.85 -2.24 -1.31
CA THR A 214 -10.39 -2.05 0.05
C THR A 214 -10.93 -0.64 0.27
N ILE A 215 -10.18 0.40 -0.11
CA ILE A 215 -10.62 1.80 0.02
C ILE A 215 -11.89 2.05 -0.79
N ARG A 216 -11.99 1.51 -2.01
CA ARG A 216 -13.21 1.62 -2.82
C ARG A 216 -14.39 0.90 -2.16
N THR A 217 -14.16 -0.30 -1.61
CA THR A 217 -15.20 -1.08 -0.92
C THR A 217 -15.62 -0.46 0.42
N LEU A 218 -14.74 0.29 1.09
CA LEU A 218 -15.04 0.93 2.38
C LEU A 218 -16.23 1.90 2.30
N HIS A 219 -16.43 2.60 1.17
CA HIS A 219 -17.62 3.43 0.98
C HIS A 219 -18.93 2.64 0.96
N PHE A 220 -18.86 1.35 0.57
CA PHE A 220 -20.00 0.43 0.59
C PHE A 220 -20.15 -0.31 1.93
N SER A 221 -19.27 -0.10 2.91
CA SER A 221 -19.34 -0.78 4.22
C SER A 221 -20.68 -0.56 4.90
N GLY A 222 -21.21 0.66 4.92
CA GLY A 222 -22.52 0.95 5.50
C GLY A 222 -23.69 0.22 4.80
N LEU A 223 -23.64 0.12 3.46
CA LEU A 223 -24.61 -0.67 2.69
C LEU A 223 -24.44 -2.16 2.96
N HIS A 224 -23.21 -2.65 3.10
CA HIS A 224 -22.93 -4.05 3.38
C HIS A 224 -23.43 -4.43 4.78
N GLU A 225 -23.20 -3.60 5.79
CA GLU A 225 -23.75 -3.77 7.15
C GLU A 225 -25.29 -3.75 7.14
N PHE A 226 -25.90 -2.85 6.35
CA PHE A 226 -27.36 -2.81 6.21
C PHE A 226 -27.91 -4.08 5.55
N LEU A 227 -27.32 -4.52 4.44
CA LEU A 227 -27.72 -5.75 3.75
C LEU A 227 -27.48 -6.98 4.62
N GLU A 228 -26.41 -7.01 5.40
CA GLU A 228 -26.14 -8.08 6.36
C GLU A 228 -27.20 -8.11 7.48
N ARG A 229 -27.58 -6.95 8.03
CA ARG A 229 -28.68 -6.84 9.01
C ARG A 229 -30.00 -7.34 8.40
N LEU A 230 -30.31 -6.95 7.17
CA LEU A 230 -31.50 -7.39 6.46
C LEU A 230 -31.46 -8.91 6.21
N GLN A 231 -30.34 -9.44 5.75
CA GLN A 231 -30.15 -10.86 5.49
C GLN A 231 -30.28 -11.69 6.78
N ARG A 232 -29.67 -11.24 7.89
CA ARG A 232 -29.82 -11.88 9.20
C ARG A 232 -31.27 -11.84 9.67
N SER A 233 -31.97 -10.71 9.47
CA SER A 233 -33.40 -10.59 9.78
C SER A 233 -34.24 -11.58 8.98
N ILE A 234 -34.04 -11.65 7.67
CA ILE A 234 -34.76 -12.57 6.78
C ILE A 234 -34.44 -14.02 7.12
N ALA A 235 -33.17 -14.38 7.32
CA ALA A 235 -32.77 -15.74 7.69
C ALA A 235 -33.37 -16.17 9.04
N ASN A 236 -33.39 -15.25 10.02
CA ASN A 236 -34.03 -15.48 11.31
C ASN A 236 -35.56 -15.64 11.18
N ALA A 237 -36.19 -14.91 10.26
CA ALA A 237 -37.62 -14.95 10.03
C ALA A 237 -38.08 -16.16 9.20
N THR A 238 -37.24 -16.68 8.31
CA THR A 238 -37.60 -17.73 7.36
C THR A 238 -37.05 -19.10 7.77
N ILE A 239 -35.73 -19.23 7.89
CA ILE A 239 -35.05 -20.51 8.12
C ILE A 239 -35.16 -20.94 9.57
N HIS A 240 -35.00 -20.00 10.51
CA HIS A 240 -35.03 -20.33 11.93
C HIS A 240 -36.41 -20.31 12.56
N LYS A 241 -37.48 -19.96 11.83
CA LYS A 241 -38.83 -19.91 12.41
C LYS A 241 -39.36 -21.28 12.81
N SER A 242 -39.12 -22.32 12.01
CA SER A 242 -39.51 -23.70 12.35
C SER A 242 -38.69 -24.24 13.53
N ARG A 243 -37.38 -23.99 13.55
CA ARG A 243 -36.48 -24.39 14.65
C ARG A 243 -36.84 -23.64 15.95
N LYS A 244 -37.05 -22.32 15.91
CA LYS A 244 -37.54 -21.55 17.07
C LYS A 244 -38.91 -22.00 17.54
N ARG A 245 -39.80 -22.44 16.63
CA ARG A 245 -41.11 -22.98 17.03
C ARG A 245 -40.95 -24.29 17.79
N LYS A 246 -40.14 -25.23 17.27
CA LYS A 246 -39.81 -26.49 17.96
C LYS A 246 -39.10 -26.26 19.30
N GLU A 247 -38.14 -25.34 19.33
CA GLU A 247 -37.42 -24.97 20.56
C GLU A 247 -38.36 -24.33 21.59
N ARG A 248 -39.24 -23.42 21.17
CA ARG A 248 -40.27 -22.85 22.05
C ARG A 248 -41.23 -23.90 22.56
N GLU A 249 -41.64 -24.85 21.72
CA GLU A 249 -42.54 -25.94 22.09
C GLU A 249 -41.88 -26.91 23.08
N PHE A 250 -40.63 -27.28 22.84
CA PHE A 250 -39.80 -28.04 23.77
C PHE A 250 -39.65 -27.32 25.11
N LEU A 251 -39.28 -26.03 25.11
CA LEU A 251 -39.14 -25.22 26.33
C LEU A 251 -40.46 -24.95 27.06
N ARG A 252 -41.60 -24.97 26.36
CA ARG A 252 -42.93 -24.77 26.98
C ARG A 252 -43.23 -25.86 28.01
N GLN A 253 -42.73 -27.07 27.80
CA GLN A 253 -42.85 -28.18 28.76
C GLN A 253 -42.04 -27.95 30.05
N TYR A 254 -40.91 -27.25 29.94
CA TYR A 254 -40.06 -26.95 31.09
C TYR A 254 -40.53 -25.69 31.85
N LYS A 255 -41.08 -24.69 31.14
CA LYS A 255 -41.61 -23.48 31.77
C LYS A 255 -42.84 -23.72 32.64
N SER A 256 -43.69 -24.68 32.32
CA SER A 256 -44.81 -25.04 33.20
C SER A 256 -44.37 -25.71 34.50
N LYS A 257 -43.12 -26.18 34.57
CA LYS A 257 -42.53 -26.82 35.76
C LYS A 257 -41.52 -25.96 36.49
N SER A 258 -41.33 -24.68 36.13
CA SER A 258 -40.53 -23.81 37.01
C SER A 258 -41.32 -23.63 38.31
N PRO A 259 -40.84 -24.14 39.46
CA PRO A 259 -41.49 -23.87 40.73
C PRO A 259 -41.45 -22.37 40.93
N SER A 260 -42.62 -21.71 40.84
CA SER A 260 -42.80 -20.28 41.07
C SER A 260 -42.51 -19.84 42.52
N THR A 261 -42.07 -20.77 43.36
CA THR A 261 -41.95 -20.66 44.81
C THR A 261 -40.93 -19.70 45.42
N SER A 262 -39.64 -19.89 45.09
CA SER A 262 -38.59 -19.63 46.10
C SER A 262 -37.51 -18.62 45.72
N PHE A 263 -37.33 -18.28 44.44
CA PHE A 263 -36.24 -17.36 44.05
C PHE A 263 -36.66 -15.89 43.90
N GLU A 264 -37.96 -15.61 43.80
CA GLU A 264 -38.47 -14.23 43.73
C GLU A 264 -38.47 -13.55 45.12
N ALA A 265 -38.52 -14.34 46.20
CA ALA A 265 -38.28 -13.87 47.56
C ALA A 265 -36.84 -13.38 47.77
N ALA A 266 -35.85 -13.95 47.07
CA ALA A 266 -34.44 -13.57 47.21
C ALA A 266 -34.04 -12.32 46.40
N ARG A 267 -34.83 -11.93 45.37
CA ARG A 267 -34.56 -10.72 44.58
C ARG A 267 -35.19 -9.45 45.16
N SER A 268 -36.16 -9.58 46.05
CA SER A 268 -36.76 -8.44 46.77
C SER A 268 -35.77 -7.74 47.72
N THR A 269 -34.66 -8.36 48.11
CA THR A 269 -33.70 -7.78 49.07
C THR A 269 -32.54 -7.02 48.42
N PHE A 270 -32.30 -7.20 47.12
CA PHE A 270 -31.30 -6.43 46.37
C PHE A 270 -31.95 -5.32 45.53
N ARG A 271 -32.71 -4.45 46.20
CA ARG A 271 -33.14 -3.18 45.62
C ARG A 271 -31.93 -2.25 45.62
N ALA A 272 -31.22 -2.20 44.50
CA ALA A 272 -30.10 -1.29 44.31
C ALA A 272 -30.52 0.15 44.66
N PRO A 273 -29.75 0.89 45.47
CA PRO A 273 -30.08 2.24 45.86
C PRO A 273 -30.22 3.10 44.61
N ALA A 274 -31.37 3.76 44.52
CA ALA A 274 -31.63 4.71 43.46
C ALA A 274 -30.67 5.89 43.60
N LYS A 275 -30.01 6.22 42.47
CA LYS A 275 -29.37 7.51 42.16
C LYS A 275 -27.97 7.71 42.73
N LEU A 276 -26.97 7.61 41.85
CA LEU A 276 -25.95 8.66 41.72
C LEU A 276 -25.89 9.02 40.22
N LYS A 277 -26.62 10.09 39.85
CA LYS A 277 -26.47 10.73 38.55
C LYS A 277 -25.30 11.69 38.66
N ASP A 278 -24.08 11.17 38.62
CA ASP A 278 -22.92 12.05 38.50
C ASP A 278 -22.84 12.50 37.05
N SER A 279 -23.18 13.77 36.86
CA SER A 279 -22.98 14.52 35.64
C SER A 279 -21.49 14.54 35.31
N ILE A 280 -21.05 13.65 34.43
CA ILE A 280 -19.77 13.79 33.74
C ILE A 280 -19.93 14.97 32.78
N VAL A 281 -19.55 16.15 33.28
CA VAL A 281 -19.32 17.34 32.46
C VAL A 281 -18.03 17.10 31.71
N ILE A 282 -18.15 16.67 30.45
CA ILE A 282 -17.02 16.69 29.52
C ILE A 282 -16.82 18.16 29.15
N SER A 283 -15.91 18.84 29.86
CA SER A 283 -15.51 20.19 29.51
C SER A 283 -14.92 20.19 28.10
N GLY A 284 -15.63 20.83 27.17
CA GLY A 284 -15.19 21.03 25.80
C GLY A 284 -13.86 21.79 25.77
N GLY A 285 -12.81 21.08 25.37
CA GLY A 285 -11.54 21.70 24.99
C GLY A 285 -11.78 22.59 23.77
N LYS A 286 -11.53 23.89 23.96
CA LYS A 286 -11.53 24.88 22.88
C LYS A 286 -10.42 24.53 21.89
N ASN A 287 -10.77 24.37 20.62
CA ASN A 287 -9.82 24.39 19.52
C ASN A 287 -9.23 25.80 19.43
N VAL A 288 -7.94 25.91 19.69
CA VAL A 288 -7.15 27.11 19.40
C VAL A 288 -6.74 27.00 17.93
N TYR A 289 -7.30 27.86 17.08
CA TYR A 289 -6.76 28.13 15.76
C TYR A 289 -5.52 29.02 15.94
N LEU A 290 -4.39 28.59 15.37
CA LEU A 290 -3.23 29.44 15.16
C LEU A 290 -3.43 30.14 13.80
N ASP A 291 -3.43 31.47 13.83
CA ASP A 291 -3.29 32.34 12.66
C ASP A 291 -1.83 32.39 12.18
#